data_AF-A0A0G1YJ12-F1
#
_entry.id   AF-A0A0G1YJ12-F1
#
_cell.length_a   1.000
_cell.length_b   1.000
_cell.length_c   1.000
_cell.angle_alpha   90.00
_cell.angle_beta   90.00
_cell.angle_gamma   90.00
#
_symmetry.space_group_name_H-M   'P 1'
#
loop_
_entity.id
_entity.type
_entity.pdbx_description
1 polymer ?
#
loop_
_entity_poly.entity_id
_entity_poly.type
_entity_poly.pdbx_seq_one_letter_code
_entity_poly.pdbx_strand_id
1 'polypeptide(L)'
;MEEAVEFASEKTGVRKDFLMGMLVVESDLGRNTGQCSYREVEEGAERAYQNGQLSQRAYNTFIERREKIKGIAEKIGRDYEEVRVSCNPSRYAGTGGAMGIPQFMPDTWLLFEDKIGELVGKDNPDPWVVKDGVVAMALLLSDTPGVTKHNYYAERNAAKMYLSGTTSWQYDWYANQILYWASNYRRLLG
;
A
#
# COMPACT_ATOMS: atom_id res chain seq x y z
N MET A 1 -9.76 12.97 3.61
CA MET A 1 -8.34 12.53 3.50
C MET A 1 -7.51 13.16 4.62
N GLU A 2 -7.48 14.48 4.75
CA GLU A 2 -6.68 15.17 5.77
C GLU A 2 -6.97 14.69 7.20
N GLU A 3 -8.24 14.52 7.57
CA GLU A 3 -8.62 13.98 8.90
C GLU A 3 -8.03 12.59 9.16
N ALA A 4 -7.99 11.71 8.15
CA ALA A 4 -7.39 10.39 8.27
C ALA A 4 -5.87 10.46 8.44
N VAL A 5 -5.22 11.40 7.74
CA VAL A 5 -3.78 11.66 7.86
C VAL A 5 -3.45 12.24 9.23
N GLU A 6 -4.25 13.18 9.72
CA GLU A 6 -4.10 13.74 11.06
C GLU A 6 -4.22 12.66 12.12
N PHE A 7 -5.28 11.86 12.05
CA PHE A 7 -5.49 10.72 12.94
C PHE A 7 -4.31 9.75 12.92
N ALA A 8 -3.86 9.32 11.74
CA ALA A 8 -2.74 8.39 11.61
C ALA A 8 -1.41 8.99 12.12
N SER A 9 -1.20 10.29 11.90
CA SER A 9 -0.03 11.01 12.40
C SER A 9 0.00 11.04 13.92
N GLU A 10 -1.13 11.32 14.57
CA GLU A 10 -1.25 11.30 16.03
C GLU A 10 -1.01 9.91 16.63
N LYS A 11 -1.49 8.86 15.96
CA LYS A 11 -1.36 7.49 16.46
C LYS A 11 0.03 6.88 16.28
N THR A 12 0.77 7.30 15.25
CA THR A 12 2.05 6.67 14.88
C THR A 12 3.27 7.58 15.04
N GLY A 13 3.08 8.90 15.16
CA GLY A 13 4.16 9.89 15.22
C GLY A 13 4.81 10.21 13.86
N VAL A 14 4.39 9.55 12.77
CA VAL A 14 4.79 9.91 11.41
C VAL A 14 4.16 11.25 11.04
N ARG A 15 4.94 12.23 10.57
CA ARG A 15 4.39 13.58 10.30
C ARG A 15 3.37 13.57 9.14
N LYS A 16 2.32 14.38 9.28
CA LYS A 16 1.23 14.54 8.29
C LYS A 16 1.73 14.78 6.87
N ASP A 17 2.67 15.69 6.73
CA ASP A 17 3.22 16.10 5.43
C ASP A 17 3.90 14.93 4.69
N PHE A 18 4.60 14.04 5.41
CA PHE A 18 5.20 12.84 4.81
C PHE A 18 4.14 11.82 4.37
N LEU A 19 3.11 11.59 5.19
CA LEU A 19 1.97 10.74 4.84
C LEU A 19 1.23 11.26 3.59
N MET A 20 1.02 12.58 3.49
CA MET A 20 0.45 13.18 2.28
C MET A 20 1.31 12.94 1.05
N GLY A 21 2.64 13.08 1.17
CA GLY A 21 3.56 12.78 0.08
C GLY A 21 3.47 11.33 -0.40
N MET A 22 3.36 10.39 0.53
CA MET A 22 3.16 8.96 0.22
C MET A 22 1.83 8.74 -0.51
N LEU A 23 0.72 9.28 0.01
CA LEU A 23 -0.62 9.10 -0.55
C LEU A 23 -0.79 9.65 -1.96
N VAL A 24 -0.12 10.77 -2.27
CA VAL A 24 -0.12 11.31 -3.65
C VAL A 24 0.51 10.31 -4.61
N VAL A 25 1.65 9.73 -4.24
CA VAL A 25 2.40 8.82 -5.12
C VAL A 25 1.75 7.44 -5.18
N GLU A 26 1.26 6.91 -4.07
CA GLU A 26 0.74 5.54 -3.98
C GLU A 26 -0.66 5.37 -4.57
N SER A 27 -1.58 6.30 -4.28
CA SER A 27 -2.99 6.10 -4.61
C SER A 27 -3.69 7.34 -5.16
N ASP A 28 -2.93 8.36 -5.57
CA ASP A 28 -3.47 9.67 -5.97
C ASP A 28 -4.48 10.19 -4.93
N LEU A 29 -4.08 10.20 -3.66
CA LEU A 29 -4.91 10.58 -2.51
C LEU A 29 -6.15 9.67 -2.35
N GLY A 30 -5.99 8.38 -2.61
CA GLY A 30 -7.06 7.39 -2.54
C GLY A 30 -8.04 7.42 -3.71
N ARG A 31 -7.81 8.24 -4.75
CA ARG A 31 -8.63 8.24 -5.98
C ARG A 31 -8.32 7.02 -6.86
N ASN A 32 -7.14 6.44 -6.72
CA ASN A 32 -6.72 5.25 -7.42
C ASN A 32 -6.32 4.15 -6.43
N THR A 33 -7.28 3.37 -5.97
CA THR A 33 -7.04 2.18 -5.12
C THR A 33 -6.77 0.92 -5.93
N GLY A 34 -6.50 1.05 -7.23
CA GLY A 34 -6.54 -0.04 -8.20
C GLY A 34 -7.68 0.10 -9.19
N GLN A 35 -7.44 -0.30 -10.43
CA GLN A 35 -8.39 -0.16 -11.54
C GLN A 35 -8.94 -1.51 -12.01
N CYS A 36 -8.26 -2.61 -11.69
CA CYS A 36 -8.66 -3.96 -12.06
C CYS A 36 -9.45 -4.60 -10.93
N SER A 37 -10.45 -5.40 -11.30
CA SER A 37 -11.03 -6.41 -10.40
C SER A 37 -9.98 -7.48 -10.07
N TYR A 38 -10.14 -8.18 -8.96
CA TYR A 38 -9.22 -9.27 -8.63
C TYR A 38 -9.33 -10.42 -9.63
N ARG A 39 -10.52 -10.68 -10.19
CA ARG A 39 -10.71 -11.65 -11.29
C ARG A 39 -9.82 -11.34 -12.49
N GLU A 40 -9.79 -10.09 -12.96
CA GLU A 40 -8.92 -9.67 -14.07
C GLU A 40 -7.44 -9.88 -13.72
N VAL A 41 -7.07 -9.64 -12.45
CA VAL A 41 -5.72 -9.87 -11.94
C VAL A 41 -5.33 -11.35 -11.95
N GLU A 42 -6.23 -12.24 -11.53
CA GLU A 42 -6.06 -13.69 -11.62
C GLU A 42 -5.85 -14.16 -13.05
N GLU A 43 -6.73 -13.75 -13.98
CA GLU A 43 -6.61 -14.07 -15.40
C GLU A 43 -5.29 -13.55 -16.01
N GLY A 44 -4.85 -12.36 -15.59
CA GLY A 44 -3.56 -11.79 -15.99
C GLY A 44 -2.37 -12.59 -15.47
N ALA A 45 -2.40 -12.97 -14.19
CA ALA A 45 -1.32 -13.72 -13.56
C ALA A 45 -1.20 -15.15 -14.12
N GLU A 46 -2.34 -15.81 -14.37
CA GLU A 46 -2.40 -17.13 -15.01
C GLU A 46 -1.79 -17.08 -16.42
N ARG A 47 -2.19 -16.11 -17.25
CA ARG A 47 -1.64 -15.95 -18.60
C ARG A 47 -0.14 -15.68 -18.57
N ALA A 48 0.33 -14.82 -17.67
CA ALA A 48 1.74 -14.51 -17.51
C ALA A 48 2.57 -15.72 -17.04
N TYR A 49 1.96 -16.62 -16.25
CA TYR A 49 2.61 -17.87 -15.87
C TYR A 49 2.68 -18.85 -17.05
N GLN A 50 1.57 -19.05 -17.76
CA GLN A 50 1.50 -19.96 -18.92
C GLN A 50 2.43 -19.57 -20.06
N ASN A 51 2.65 -18.27 -20.29
CA ASN A 51 3.53 -17.77 -21.34
C ASN A 51 5.00 -17.60 -20.90
N GLY A 52 5.35 -17.99 -19.66
CA GLY A 52 6.70 -17.95 -19.12
C GLY A 52 7.20 -16.57 -18.66
N GLN A 53 6.35 -15.53 -18.67
CA GLN A 53 6.71 -14.20 -18.15
C GLN A 53 6.80 -14.18 -16.62
N LEU A 54 6.04 -15.04 -15.94
CA LEU A 54 6.04 -15.19 -14.49
C LEU A 54 6.72 -16.51 -14.10
N SER A 55 7.70 -16.44 -13.19
CA SER A 55 8.34 -17.65 -12.67
C SER A 55 7.38 -18.48 -11.80
N GLN A 56 7.63 -19.79 -11.68
CA GLN A 56 6.89 -20.67 -10.76
C GLN A 56 6.85 -20.13 -9.33
N ARG A 57 7.97 -19.60 -8.83
CA ARG A 57 8.05 -19.04 -7.48
C ARG A 57 7.09 -17.85 -7.32
N ALA A 58 7.10 -16.93 -8.27
CA ALA A 58 6.23 -15.76 -8.23
C ALA A 58 4.75 -16.13 -8.39
N TYR A 59 4.44 -17.13 -9.22
CA TYR A 59 3.08 -17.66 -9.35
C TYR A 59 2.61 -18.36 -8.05
N ASN A 60 3.47 -19.13 -7.37
CA ASN A 60 3.11 -19.73 -6.08
C ASN A 60 2.82 -18.64 -5.02
N THR A 61 3.65 -17.59 -4.96
CA THR A 61 3.37 -16.43 -4.07
C THR A 61 2.04 -15.75 -4.42
N PHE A 62 1.68 -15.69 -5.70
CA PHE A 62 0.39 -15.17 -6.13
C PHE A 62 -0.77 -16.02 -5.59
N ILE A 63 -0.69 -17.34 -5.72
CA ILE A 63 -1.73 -18.26 -5.21
C ILE A 63 -1.89 -18.12 -3.69
N GLU A 64 -0.80 -18.01 -2.93
CA GLU A 64 -0.89 -17.77 -1.48
C GLU A 64 -1.57 -16.43 -1.15
N ARG A 65 -1.30 -15.37 -1.92
CA ARG A 65 -1.91 -14.05 -1.75
C ARG A 65 -3.39 -14.04 -2.15
N ARG A 66 -3.80 -14.87 -3.12
CA ARG A 66 -5.21 -15.06 -3.48
C ARG A 66 -6.02 -15.57 -2.29
N GLU A 67 -5.54 -16.59 -1.60
CA GLU A 67 -6.28 -17.13 -0.44
C GLU A 67 -6.36 -16.11 0.70
N LYS A 68 -5.34 -15.26 0.85
CA LYS A 68 -5.36 -14.15 1.81
C LYS A 68 -6.39 -13.09 1.45
N ILE A 69 -6.46 -12.64 0.19
CA ILE A 69 -7.45 -11.63 -0.20
C ILE A 69 -8.88 -12.16 -0.09
N LYS A 70 -9.12 -13.45 -0.37
CA LYS A 70 -10.42 -14.10 -0.14
C LYS A 70 -10.86 -13.95 1.31
N GLY A 71 -9.99 -14.30 2.25
CA GLY A 71 -10.28 -14.16 3.68
C GLY A 71 -10.49 -12.70 4.12
N ILE A 72 -9.69 -11.76 3.61
CA ILE A 72 -9.87 -10.33 3.90
C ILE A 72 -11.22 -9.85 3.37
N ALA A 73 -11.55 -10.16 2.11
CA ALA A 73 -12.80 -9.76 1.47
C ALA A 73 -14.03 -10.32 2.20
N GLU A 74 -13.97 -11.59 2.61
CA GLU A 74 -15.02 -12.23 3.41
C GLU A 74 -15.25 -11.50 4.75
N LYS A 75 -14.18 -11.20 5.50
CA LYS A 75 -14.26 -10.47 6.78
C LYS A 75 -14.93 -9.11 6.67
N ILE A 76 -14.73 -8.41 5.54
CA ILE A 76 -15.31 -7.09 5.28
C ILE A 76 -16.61 -7.15 4.44
N GLY A 77 -17.14 -8.35 4.19
CA GLY A 77 -18.41 -8.56 3.51
C GLY A 77 -18.41 -8.18 2.02
N ARG A 78 -17.29 -8.38 1.32
CA ARG A 78 -17.15 -8.12 -0.12
C ARG A 78 -16.91 -9.39 -0.91
N ASP A 79 -17.31 -9.38 -2.17
CA ASP A 79 -16.89 -10.39 -3.14
C ASP A 79 -15.42 -10.17 -3.51
N TYR A 80 -14.57 -11.16 -3.23
CA TYR A 80 -13.14 -11.07 -3.50
C TYR A 80 -12.82 -10.95 -5.00
N GLU A 81 -13.70 -11.41 -5.89
CA GLU A 81 -13.46 -11.32 -7.34
C GLU A 81 -13.61 -9.88 -7.84
N GLU A 82 -14.46 -9.10 -7.17
CA GLU A 82 -14.89 -7.76 -7.61
C GLU A 82 -14.17 -6.63 -6.87
N VAL A 83 -13.38 -6.91 -5.83
CA VAL A 83 -12.59 -5.87 -5.16
C VAL A 83 -11.57 -5.25 -6.13
N ARG A 84 -11.39 -3.93 -6.02
CA ARG A 84 -10.48 -3.17 -6.89
C ARG A 84 -9.05 -3.23 -6.35
N VAL A 85 -8.12 -3.64 -7.20
CA VAL A 85 -6.70 -3.82 -6.87
C VAL A 85 -5.81 -3.31 -8.00
N SER A 86 -4.50 -3.19 -7.74
CA SER A 86 -3.54 -2.86 -8.78
C SER A 86 -3.55 -3.92 -9.88
N CYS A 87 -3.55 -3.46 -11.13
CA CYS A 87 -3.54 -4.32 -12.30
C CYS A 87 -2.21 -5.06 -12.45
N ASN A 88 -2.20 -6.16 -13.21
CA ASN A 88 -0.96 -6.79 -13.61
C ASN A 88 -0.09 -5.80 -14.42
N PRO A 89 1.22 -5.71 -14.15
CA PRO A 89 2.11 -4.85 -14.91
C PRO A 89 2.30 -5.39 -16.34
N SER A 90 2.32 -4.48 -17.32
CA SER A 90 2.57 -4.83 -18.72
C SER A 90 4.05 -4.80 -19.12
N ARG A 91 4.91 -4.21 -18.29
CA ARG A 91 6.33 -3.93 -18.62
C ARG A 91 7.34 -4.75 -17.84
N TYR A 92 6.92 -5.47 -16.81
CA TYR A 92 7.80 -6.28 -15.97
C TYR A 92 7.04 -7.48 -15.40
N ALA A 93 7.79 -8.47 -14.94
CA ALA A 93 7.22 -9.64 -14.29
C ALA A 93 6.61 -9.27 -12.93
N GLY A 94 5.29 -9.26 -12.85
CA GLY A 94 4.57 -9.02 -11.62
C GLY A 94 3.11 -9.44 -11.74
N THR A 95 2.45 -9.56 -10.60
CA THR A 95 1.10 -10.14 -10.53
C THR A 95 0.02 -9.09 -10.37
N GLY A 96 0.33 -7.85 -10.01
CA GLY A 96 -0.68 -6.94 -9.48
C GLY A 96 -1.25 -7.47 -8.15
N GLY A 97 -2.43 -6.96 -7.76
CA GLY A 97 -3.14 -7.41 -6.56
C GLY A 97 -2.88 -6.59 -5.30
N ALA A 98 -2.24 -5.42 -5.42
CA ALA A 98 -2.09 -4.48 -4.31
C ALA A 98 -3.43 -3.81 -4.01
N MET A 99 -3.78 -3.72 -2.73
CA MET A 99 -5.13 -3.42 -2.27
C MET A 99 -5.25 -1.99 -1.76
N GLY A 100 -6.34 -1.34 -2.12
CA GLY A 100 -6.86 -0.19 -1.38
C GLY A 100 -5.99 1.05 -1.38
N ILE A 101 -6.20 1.87 -0.36
CA ILE A 101 -5.52 3.14 -0.14
C ILE A 101 -4.00 2.99 0.09
N PRO A 102 -3.50 1.98 0.83
CA PRO A 102 -2.08 1.82 1.06
C PRO A 102 -1.37 1.05 -0.07
N GLN A 103 -2.08 0.54 -1.08
CA GLN A 103 -1.49 -0.35 -2.10
C GLN A 103 -0.69 -1.51 -1.47
N PHE A 104 -1.21 -2.10 -0.40
CA PHE A 104 -0.59 -3.26 0.26
C PHE A 104 -0.93 -4.56 -0.45
N MET A 105 0.05 -5.45 -0.56
CA MET A 105 -0.25 -6.84 -0.88
C MET A 105 -1.03 -7.50 0.28
N PRO A 106 -1.86 -8.54 0.01
CA PRO A 106 -2.69 -9.17 1.05
C PRO A 106 -1.92 -9.66 2.27
N ASP A 107 -0.72 -10.19 2.07
CA ASP A 107 0.19 -10.62 3.13
C ASP A 107 0.70 -9.44 3.98
N THR A 108 1.03 -8.30 3.36
CA THR A 108 1.41 -7.09 4.10
C THR A 108 0.26 -6.55 4.94
N TRP A 109 -0.97 -6.52 4.40
CA TRP A 109 -2.14 -6.08 5.17
C TRP A 109 -2.34 -6.89 6.45
N LEU A 110 -2.23 -8.22 6.34
CA LEU A 110 -2.41 -9.12 7.49
C LEU A 110 -1.33 -8.96 8.58
N LEU A 111 -0.16 -8.40 8.27
CA LEU A 111 0.84 -8.08 9.30
C LEU A 111 0.38 -6.94 10.23
N PHE A 112 -0.48 -6.04 9.72
CA PHE A 112 -0.94 -4.85 10.44
C PHE A 112 -2.42 -4.90 10.80
N GLU A 113 -3.20 -5.86 10.29
CA GLU A 113 -4.67 -5.93 10.42
C GLU A 113 -5.13 -5.71 11.87
N ASP A 114 -4.62 -6.49 12.83
CA ASP A 114 -5.00 -6.36 14.24
C ASP A 114 -4.67 -4.98 14.80
N LYS A 115 -3.49 -4.44 14.48
CA LYS A 115 -3.06 -3.13 14.98
C LYS A 115 -3.86 -1.98 14.36
N ILE A 116 -4.22 -2.11 13.08
CA ILE A 116 -5.12 -1.16 12.42
C ILE A 116 -6.47 -1.20 13.14
N GLY A 117 -7.04 -2.40 13.33
CA GLY A 117 -8.31 -2.60 14.02
C GLY A 117 -8.35 -1.98 15.41
N GLU A 118 -7.31 -2.20 16.22
CA GLU A 118 -7.14 -1.58 17.54
C GLU A 118 -7.15 -0.05 17.46
N LEU A 119 -6.39 0.52 16.53
CA LEU A 119 -6.27 1.98 16.41
C LEU A 119 -7.55 2.63 15.88
N VAL A 120 -8.22 2.01 14.90
CA VAL A 120 -9.43 2.59 14.28
C VAL A 120 -10.73 2.18 14.99
N GLY A 121 -10.67 1.25 15.94
CA GLY A 121 -11.82 0.75 16.70
C GLY A 121 -12.73 -0.18 15.89
N LYS A 122 -12.15 -1.10 15.12
CA LYS A 122 -12.87 -2.05 14.27
C LYS A 122 -12.34 -3.46 14.44
N ASP A 123 -13.23 -4.44 14.43
CA ASP A 123 -12.86 -5.86 14.41
C ASP A 123 -12.28 -6.27 13.05
N ASN A 124 -12.87 -5.76 11.96
CA ASN A 124 -12.45 -6.01 10.59
C ASN A 124 -12.14 -4.68 9.89
N PRO A 125 -10.89 -4.17 9.96
CA PRO A 125 -10.52 -2.98 9.20
C PRO A 125 -10.55 -3.26 7.70
N ASP A 126 -10.78 -2.22 6.90
CA ASP A 126 -11.00 -2.33 5.45
C ASP A 126 -9.93 -1.53 4.67
N PRO A 127 -9.09 -2.16 3.83
CA PRO A 127 -8.01 -1.48 3.12
C PRO A 127 -8.50 -0.41 2.12
N TRP A 128 -9.77 -0.48 1.71
CA TRP A 128 -10.40 0.51 0.83
C TRP A 128 -11.07 1.66 1.60
N VAL A 129 -11.15 1.59 2.93
CA VAL A 129 -11.56 2.73 3.77
C VAL A 129 -10.37 3.64 4.02
N VAL A 130 -10.55 4.93 3.69
CA VAL A 130 -9.50 5.95 3.78
C VAL A 130 -8.79 5.96 5.14
N LYS A 131 -9.54 5.97 6.25
CA LYS A 131 -8.95 6.01 7.59
C LYS A 131 -8.06 4.79 7.87
N ASP A 132 -8.58 3.60 7.61
CA ASP A 132 -7.93 2.32 7.90
C ASP A 132 -6.67 2.16 7.05
N GLY A 133 -6.76 2.47 5.75
CA GLY A 133 -5.64 2.39 4.83
C GLY A 133 -4.53 3.42 5.11
N VAL A 134 -4.88 4.65 5.49
CA VAL A 134 -3.88 5.67 5.89
C VAL A 134 -3.18 5.26 7.19
N VAL A 135 -3.92 4.67 8.15
CA VAL A 135 -3.32 4.12 9.37
C VAL A 135 -2.38 2.96 9.05
N ALA A 136 -2.76 2.05 8.15
CA ALA A 136 -1.91 0.95 7.69
C ALA A 136 -0.59 1.46 7.10
N MET A 137 -0.68 2.47 6.22
CA MET A 137 0.48 3.13 5.63
C MET A 137 1.39 3.73 6.71
N ALA A 138 0.82 4.46 7.67
CA ALA A 138 1.57 5.11 8.73
C ALA A 138 2.26 4.11 9.66
N LEU A 139 1.61 2.97 9.97
CA LEU A 139 2.21 1.90 10.77
C LEU A 139 3.47 1.35 10.12
N LEU A 140 3.41 0.95 8.85
CA LEU A 140 4.58 0.42 8.14
C LEU A 140 5.73 1.45 8.06
N LEU A 141 5.41 2.73 7.83
CA LEU A 141 6.43 3.78 7.79
C LEU A 141 7.06 4.01 9.17
N SER A 142 6.28 3.88 10.25
CA SER A 142 6.74 4.11 11.62
C SER A 142 7.77 3.08 12.10
N ASP A 143 7.80 1.89 11.49
CA ASP A 143 8.77 0.84 11.79
C ASP A 143 10.21 1.21 11.38
N THR A 144 10.38 2.23 10.52
CA THR A 144 11.72 2.67 10.11
C THR A 144 12.35 3.59 11.17
N PRO A 145 13.53 3.22 11.72
CA PRO A 145 14.18 4.00 12.77
C PRO A 145 14.42 5.46 12.37
N GLY A 146 13.93 6.38 13.20
CA GLY A 146 14.12 7.83 13.03
C GLY A 146 13.01 8.55 12.25
N VAL A 147 12.06 7.82 11.64
CA VAL A 147 10.92 8.44 10.91
C VAL A 147 10.04 9.24 11.85
N THR A 148 9.74 8.72 13.03
CA THR A 148 8.91 9.40 14.05
C THR A 148 9.61 10.59 14.72
N LYS A 149 10.93 10.73 14.51
CA LYS A 149 11.73 11.92 14.86
C LYS A 149 11.85 12.90 13.69
N HIS A 150 11.09 12.65 12.61
CA HIS A 150 11.01 13.46 11.40
C HIS A 150 12.38 13.67 10.73
N ASN A 151 13.24 12.66 10.82
CA ASN A 151 14.54 12.69 10.18
C ASN A 151 14.40 12.48 8.67
N TYR A 152 14.90 13.44 7.89
CA TYR A 152 14.83 13.42 6.43
C TYR A 152 15.34 12.11 5.80
N TYR A 153 16.50 11.60 6.26
CA TYR A 153 17.07 10.37 5.72
C TYR A 153 16.29 9.13 6.14
N ALA A 154 15.70 9.15 7.33
CA ALA A 154 14.83 8.07 7.79
C ALA A 154 13.54 8.01 6.96
N GLU A 155 12.89 9.14 6.70
CA GLU A 155 11.70 9.20 5.83
C GLU A 155 12.03 8.73 4.41
N ARG A 156 13.19 9.13 3.89
CA ARG A 156 13.68 8.65 2.60
C ARG A 156 13.87 7.13 2.58
N ASN A 157 14.42 6.56 3.65
CA ASN A 157 14.60 5.12 3.76
C ASN A 157 13.27 4.38 3.93
N ALA A 158 12.34 4.95 4.70
CA ALA A 158 11.02 4.41 4.90
C ALA A 158 10.21 4.34 3.61
N ALA A 159 10.25 5.40 2.79
CA ALA A 159 9.66 5.38 1.45
C ALA A 159 10.24 4.24 0.60
N LYS A 160 11.56 4.09 0.54
CA LYS A 160 12.17 2.99 -0.25
C LYS A 160 11.81 1.61 0.27
N MET A 161 11.77 1.44 1.58
CA MET A 161 11.32 0.20 2.21
C MET A 161 9.85 -0.08 1.92
N TYR A 162 9.00 0.94 1.90
CA TYR A 162 7.59 0.81 1.55
C TYR A 162 7.40 0.23 0.15
N LEU A 163 8.15 0.76 -0.84
CA LEU A 163 8.08 0.29 -2.22
C LEU A 163 8.70 -1.10 -2.42
N SER A 164 9.83 -1.37 -1.76
CA SER A 164 10.76 -2.42 -2.22
C SER A 164 11.31 -3.34 -1.13
N GLY A 165 11.03 -3.05 0.15
CA GLY A 165 11.61 -3.75 1.29
C GLY A 165 13.11 -3.51 1.51
N THR A 166 13.72 -2.56 0.79
CA THR A 166 15.15 -2.24 0.89
C THR A 166 15.40 -0.73 0.84
N THR A 167 16.57 -0.30 1.30
CA THR A 167 17.04 1.08 1.23
C THR A 167 17.98 1.33 0.05
N SER A 168 18.02 0.42 -0.95
CA SER A 168 18.86 0.53 -2.14
C SER A 168 18.71 1.88 -2.87
N TRP A 169 19.83 2.44 -3.34
CA TRP A 169 19.87 3.71 -4.06
C TRP A 169 19.07 3.70 -5.37
N GLN A 170 18.80 2.52 -5.94
CA GLN A 170 18.02 2.39 -7.18
C GLN A 170 16.57 2.88 -7.04
N TYR A 171 16.07 3.03 -5.80
CA TYR A 171 14.72 3.52 -5.49
C TYR A 171 14.71 4.98 -5.02
N ASP A 172 15.84 5.67 -5.14
CA ASP A 172 15.97 7.06 -4.73
C ASP A 172 15.05 7.98 -5.55
N TRP A 173 14.77 7.66 -6.81
CA TRP A 173 13.82 8.41 -7.64
C TRP A 173 12.43 8.46 -7.02
N TYR A 174 11.97 7.35 -6.46
CA TYR A 174 10.66 7.21 -5.83
C TYR A 174 10.60 7.99 -4.52
N ALA A 175 11.59 7.79 -3.64
CA ALA A 175 11.65 8.51 -2.38
C ALA A 175 11.80 10.03 -2.58
N ASN A 176 12.56 10.47 -3.58
CA ASN A 176 12.70 11.89 -3.91
C ASN A 176 11.37 12.50 -4.37
N GLN A 177 10.55 11.77 -5.15
CA GLN A 177 9.21 12.23 -5.54
C GLN A 177 8.30 12.41 -4.32
N ILE A 178 8.29 11.45 -3.40
CA ILE A 178 7.49 11.54 -2.16
C ILE A 178 7.93 12.73 -1.31
N LEU A 179 9.23 12.91 -1.10
CA LEU A 179 9.75 14.02 -0.29
C LEU A 179 9.49 15.37 -0.96
N TYR A 180 9.49 15.43 -2.29
CA TYR A 180 9.05 16.61 -3.03
C TYR A 180 7.59 16.93 -2.72
N TRP A 181 6.68 15.95 -2.84
CA TRP A 181 5.27 16.15 -2.49
C TRP A 181 5.07 16.50 -1.02
N ALA A 182 5.76 15.81 -0.10
CA ALA A 182 5.69 16.09 1.33
C ALA A 182 6.08 17.54 1.66
N SER A 183 7.02 18.12 0.90
CA SER A 183 7.45 19.50 1.08
C SER A 183 6.55 20.52 0.38
N ASN A 184 5.69 20.10 -0.56
CA ASN A 184 4.98 20.99 -1.48
C ASN A 184 3.47 20.78 -1.59
N TYR A 185 2.88 19.73 -1.02
CA TYR A 185 1.49 19.33 -1.32
C TYR A 185 0.48 20.45 -1.03
N ARG A 186 0.63 21.19 0.08
CA ARG A 186 -0.25 22.33 0.42
C ARG A 186 -0.29 23.39 -0.68
N ARG A 187 0.83 23.65 -1.34
CA ARG A 187 0.91 24.61 -2.45
C ARG A 187 0.35 24.02 -3.76
N LEU A 188 0.51 22.71 -3.95
CA LEU A 188 0.20 22.03 -5.21
C LEU A 188 -1.24 21.53 -5.29
N LEU A 189 -1.88 21.27 -4.15
CA LEU A 189 -3.23 20.71 -4.07
C LEU A 189 -4.30 21.73 -3.64
N GLY A 190 -3.91 22.85 -3.02
CA GLY A 190 -4.81 23.92 -2.61
C GLY A 190 -5.70 23.50 -1.45
#